data_AF-A0A4Q4D3M1-F1
#
_entry.id   AF-A0A4Q4D3M1-F1
#
_cell.length_a   1.000
_cell.length_b   1.000
_cell.length_c   1.000
_cell.angle_alpha   90.00
_cell.angle_beta   90.00
_cell.angle_gamma   90.00
#
_symmetry.space_group_name_H-M   'P 1'
#
loop_
_entity.id
_entity.type
_entity.pdbx_description
1 polymer ?
#
loop_
_entity_poly.entity_id
_entity_poly.type
_entity_poly.pdbx_seq_one_letter_code
_entity_poly.pdbx_strand_id
1 'polypeptide(L)'
;MNARLKSLSDAGVSIWLDDLSRERLATGNLQTMVDENSVVGVTTNPTIFAAALANGERYADQVGQLKAAGADVDQTIFELTTTDVQQACDVLLDVG
;
A
#
# COMPACT_ATOMS: atom_id res chain seq x y z
N MET A 1 -15.49 -4.74 -12.15
CA MET A 1 -14.56 -5.50 -13.03
C MET A 1 -14.24 -4.72 -14.31
N ASN A 2 -12.98 -4.32 -14.50
CA ASN A 2 -12.47 -3.62 -15.67
C ASN A 2 -12.19 -4.62 -16.81
N ALA A 3 -12.96 -4.53 -17.89
CA ALA A 3 -12.87 -5.48 -18.99
C ALA A 3 -11.48 -5.56 -19.66
N ARG A 4 -10.74 -4.45 -19.74
CA ARG A 4 -9.42 -4.44 -20.40
C ARG A 4 -8.34 -5.11 -19.55
N LEU A 5 -8.32 -4.80 -18.25
CA LEU A 5 -7.37 -5.41 -17.32
C LEU A 5 -7.66 -6.90 -17.14
N LYS A 6 -8.95 -7.26 -17.08
CA LYS A 6 -9.36 -8.67 -17.09
C LYS A 6 -8.86 -9.41 -18.33
N SER A 7 -8.99 -8.85 -19.53
CA SER A 7 -8.48 -9.51 -20.74
C SER A 7 -6.96 -9.71 -20.73
N LEU A 8 -6.19 -8.80 -20.13
CA LEU A 8 -4.75 -8.98 -19.95
C LEU A 8 -4.44 -10.09 -18.94
N SER A 9 -5.15 -10.10 -17.81
CA SER A 9 -5.02 -11.14 -16.78
C SER A 9 -5.39 -12.52 -17.32
N ASP A 10 -6.49 -12.65 -18.06
CA ASP A 10 -6.93 -13.90 -18.72
C ASP A 10 -5.90 -14.39 -19.77
N ALA A 11 -5.09 -13.48 -20.32
CA ALA A 11 -3.98 -13.81 -21.23
C ALA A 11 -2.66 -14.16 -20.50
N GLY A 12 -2.67 -14.23 -19.17
CA GLY A 12 -1.52 -14.59 -18.34
C GLY A 12 -0.62 -13.42 -17.92
N VAL A 13 -1.06 -12.17 -18.10
CA VAL A 13 -0.30 -10.98 -17.67
C VAL A 13 -0.70 -10.58 -16.24
N SER A 14 0.28 -10.53 -15.33
CA SER A 14 0.06 -10.05 -13.96
C SER A 14 0.00 -8.53 -13.91
N ILE A 15 -1.08 -7.97 -13.34
CA ILE A 15 -1.26 -6.52 -13.19
C ILE A 15 -0.79 -6.10 -11.80
N TRP A 16 0.20 -5.22 -11.75
CA TRP A 16 0.74 -4.67 -10.50
C TRP A 16 0.43 -3.18 -10.41
N LEU A 17 0.11 -2.71 -9.21
CA LEU A 17 -0.07 -1.30 -8.91
C LEU A 17 1.26 -0.67 -8.46
N ASP A 18 1.71 0.34 -9.17
CA ASP A 18 2.92 1.12 -8.81
C ASP A 18 2.60 2.29 -7.87
N ASP A 19 2.01 1.96 -6.72
CA ASP A 19 1.70 2.90 -5.64
C ASP A 19 1.35 2.14 -4.35
N LEU A 20 1.70 2.72 -3.21
CA LEU A 20 1.23 2.27 -1.90
C LEU A 20 1.15 3.46 -0.93
N SER A 21 -0.02 3.63 -0.31
CA SER A 21 -0.23 4.62 0.74
C SER A 21 -1.19 4.09 1.80
N ARG A 22 -1.04 4.58 3.03
CA ARG A 22 -1.95 4.26 4.13
C ARG A 22 -3.40 4.66 3.86
N GLU A 23 -3.63 5.75 3.11
CA GLU A 23 -4.96 6.15 2.67
C GLU A 23 -5.62 5.04 1.84
N ARG A 24 -4.89 4.50 0.85
CA ARG A 24 -5.40 3.45 -0.04
C ARG A 24 -5.77 2.17 0.72
N LEU A 25 -4.95 1.81 1.72
CA LEU A 25 -5.20 0.67 2.60
C LEU A 25 -6.44 0.93 3.48
N ALA A 26 -6.45 2.05 4.21
CA ALA A 26 -7.50 2.38 5.17
C ALA A 26 -8.88 2.58 4.52
N THR A 27 -8.92 3.03 3.27
CA THR A 27 -10.17 3.22 2.51
C THR A 27 -10.69 1.94 1.85
N GLY A 28 -9.94 0.83 1.93
CA GLY A 28 -10.25 -0.40 1.20
C GLY A 28 -10.01 -0.29 -0.31
N ASN A 29 -9.42 0.81 -0.79
CA ASN A 29 -9.23 1.02 -2.22
C ASN A 29 -8.29 -0.03 -2.84
N LEU A 30 -7.28 -0.51 -2.12
CA LEU A 30 -6.44 -1.62 -2.61
C LEU A 30 -7.27 -2.89 -2.83
N GLN A 31 -8.17 -3.24 -1.89
CA GLN A 31 -9.08 -4.37 -2.06
C GLN A 31 -9.98 -4.18 -3.28
N THR A 32 -10.55 -2.99 -3.48
CA THR A 32 -11.34 -2.70 -4.68
C THR A 32 -10.52 -2.91 -5.96
N MET A 33 -9.24 -2.54 -5.97
CA MET A 33 -8.36 -2.77 -7.12
C MET A 33 -8.08 -4.25 -7.39
N VAL A 34 -7.96 -5.06 -6.33
CA VAL A 34 -7.88 -6.52 -6.46
C VAL A 34 -9.18 -7.05 -7.09
N ASP A 35 -10.33 -6.73 -6.49
CA ASP A 35 -11.63 -7.28 -6.87
C ASP A 35 -12.11 -6.82 -8.25
N GLU A 36 -11.81 -5.57 -8.61
CA GLU A 36 -12.38 -4.93 -9.79
C GLU A 36 -11.39 -4.66 -10.90
N ASN A 37 -10.08 -4.63 -10.63
CA ASN A 37 -9.06 -4.25 -11.61
C ASN A 37 -8.01 -5.35 -11.86
N SER A 38 -8.20 -6.55 -11.31
CA SER A 38 -7.27 -7.68 -11.49
C SER A 38 -5.85 -7.38 -10.99
N VAL A 39 -5.71 -6.45 -10.03
CA VAL A 39 -4.42 -6.17 -9.39
C VAL A 39 -4.02 -7.35 -8.53
N VAL A 40 -2.81 -7.84 -8.73
CA VAL A 40 -2.26 -9.01 -8.02
C VAL A 40 -0.97 -8.71 -7.24
N GLY A 41 -0.52 -7.47 -7.26
CA GLY A 41 0.69 -7.05 -6.59
C GLY A 41 0.80 -5.53 -6.50
N VAL A 42 1.67 -5.07 -5.61
CA VAL A 42 1.99 -3.65 -5.45
C VAL A 42 3.50 -3.46 -5.45
N THR A 43 3.96 -2.29 -5.88
CA THR A 43 5.34 -1.83 -5.67
C THR A 43 5.37 -0.57 -4.82
N THR A 44 6.48 -0.42 -4.11
CA THR A 44 6.83 0.81 -3.41
C THR A 44 8.25 1.21 -3.82
N ASN A 45 8.58 2.47 -3.60
CA ASN A 45 9.92 3.00 -3.70
C ASN A 45 10.02 4.25 -2.81
N PRO A 46 11.21 4.82 -2.58
CA PRO A 46 11.38 5.98 -1.71
C PRO A 46 10.49 7.18 -2.10
N THR A 47 10.27 7.41 -3.40
CA THR A 47 9.44 8.53 -3.87
C THR A 47 7.95 8.31 -3.57
N ILE A 48 7.45 7.09 -3.74
CA ILE A 48 6.06 6.72 -3.39
C ILE A 48 5.82 6.97 -1.90
N PHE A 49 6.72 6.50 -1.03
CA PHE A 49 6.55 6.72 0.41
C PHE A 49 6.70 8.18 0.82
N ALA A 50 7.63 8.93 0.22
CA ALA A 50 7.73 10.36 0.47
C ALA A 50 6.42 11.09 0.15
N ALA A 51 5.78 10.76 -0.98
CA ALA A 51 4.49 11.32 -1.36
C ALA A 51 3.35 10.90 -0.42
N ALA A 52 3.30 9.64 0.01
CA ALA A 52 2.31 9.16 0.95
C ALA A 52 2.42 9.85 2.32
N LEU A 53 3.64 9.93 2.86
CA LEU A 53 3.93 10.56 4.15
C LEU A 53 3.67 12.07 4.13
N ALA A 54 3.98 12.75 3.02
CA ALA A 54 3.76 14.20 2.89
C ALA A 54 2.27 14.59 2.95
N ASN A 55 1.37 13.70 2.56
CA ASN A 55 -0.07 13.97 2.45
C ASN A 55 -0.91 13.36 3.60
N GLY A 56 -0.30 12.64 4.53
CA GLY A 56 -1.04 11.70 5.38
C GLY A 56 -1.23 12.14 6.83
N GLU A 57 -2.37 12.77 7.11
CA GLU A 57 -2.89 12.89 8.49
C GLU A 57 -3.01 11.51 9.17
N ARG A 58 -3.24 10.45 8.39
CA ARG A 58 -3.34 9.06 8.86
C ARG A 58 -2.05 8.48 9.43
N TYR A 59 -0.90 9.12 9.24
CA TYR A 59 0.36 8.71 9.88
C TYR A 59 0.55 9.33 11.27
N ALA A 60 -0.22 10.38 11.62
CA ALA A 60 0.02 11.19 12.82
C ALA A 60 0.00 10.37 14.12
N ASP A 61 -0.95 9.45 14.26
CA ASP A 61 -1.09 8.64 15.48
C ASP A 61 0.11 7.72 15.69
N GLN A 62 0.55 6.99 14.65
CA GLN A 62 1.71 6.10 14.75
C GLN A 62 3.01 6.90 14.91
N VAL A 63 3.14 8.05 14.24
CA VAL A 63 4.27 8.97 14.45
C VAL A 63 4.31 9.44 15.91
N GLY A 64 3.16 9.79 16.50
CA GLY A 64 3.06 10.18 17.91
C GLY A 64 3.49 9.06 18.86
N GLN A 65 3.07 7.82 18.59
CA GLN A 65 3.46 6.64 19.36
C GLN A 65 4.97 6.36 19.26
N LEU A 66 5.53 6.36 18.05
CA LEU A 66 6.96 6.12 17.81
C LEU A 66 7.82 7.21 18.45
N LYS A 67 7.40 8.48 18.34
CA LYS A 67 8.06 9.59 19.01
C LYS A 67 8.03 9.45 20.53
N ALA A 68 6.89 9.06 21.11
CA ALA A 68 6.78 8.82 22.55
C ALA A 68 7.66 7.65 23.01
N ALA A 69 7.90 6.67 22.14
CA ALA A 69 8.83 5.55 22.36
C ALA A 69 10.31 5.92 22.13
N GLY A 70 10.62 7.15 21.70
CA GLY A 70 11.99 7.62 21.48
C GLY A 70 12.60 7.21 20.14
N ALA A 71 11.80 6.79 19.16
CA ALA A 71 12.28 6.48 17.82
C ALA A 71 12.84 7.74 17.13
N ASP A 72 13.94 7.56 16.40
CA ASP A 72 14.47 8.60 15.52
C ASP A 72 13.74 8.62 14.16
N VAL A 73 14.17 9.50 13.26
CA VAL A 73 13.54 9.68 11.95
C VAL A 73 13.65 8.41 11.09
N ASP A 74 14.82 7.79 11.07
CA ASP A 74 15.07 6.61 10.22
C ASP A 74 14.25 5.42 10.71
N GLN A 75 14.23 5.17 12.02
CA GLN A 75 13.38 4.16 12.64
C GLN A 75 11.91 4.46 12.38
N THR A 76 11.48 5.72 12.50
CA THR A 76 10.09 6.10 12.25
C THR A 76 9.69 5.78 10.80
N ILE A 77 10.48 6.18 9.81
CA ILE A 77 10.21 5.88 8.40
C ILE A 77 10.17 4.37 8.17
N PHE A 78 11.12 3.63 8.71
CA PHE A 78 11.17 2.18 8.59
C PHE A 78 9.90 1.51 9.13
N GLU A 79 9.42 1.89 10.32
CA GLU A 79 8.21 1.27 10.87
C GLU A 79 6.93 1.68 10.16
N LEU A 80 6.80 2.94 9.76
CA LEU A 80 5.62 3.38 8.99
C LEU A 80 5.51 2.62 7.67
N THR A 81 6.61 2.54 6.93
CA THR A 81 6.64 1.87 5.62
C THR A 81 6.49 0.36 5.74
N THR A 82 7.12 -0.28 6.73
CA THR A 82 6.95 -1.71 7.02
C THR A 82 5.51 -2.04 7.39
N THR A 83 4.88 -1.20 8.21
CA THR A 83 3.46 -1.36 8.58
C THR A 83 2.56 -1.32 7.35
N ASP A 84 2.79 -0.39 6.43
CA ASP A 84 1.99 -0.27 5.20
C ASP A 84 2.22 -1.47 4.27
N VAL A 85 3.46 -1.94 4.12
CA VAL A 85 3.78 -3.14 3.33
C VAL A 85 3.12 -4.38 3.91
N GLN A 86 3.16 -4.56 5.23
CA GLN A 86 2.51 -5.68 5.89
C GLN A 86 1.00 -5.68 5.64
N GLN A 87 0.33 -4.54 5.80
CA GLN A 87 -1.11 -4.43 5.51
C GLN A 87 -1.43 -4.70 4.04
N ALA A 88 -0.56 -4.28 3.11
CA ALA A 88 -0.73 -4.62 1.70
C ALA A 88 -0.60 -6.13 1.46
N CYS A 89 0.35 -6.81 2.12
CA CYS A 89 0.47 -8.27 2.07
C CYS A 89 -0.79 -8.95 2.60
N ASP A 90 -1.39 -8.45 3.68
CA ASP A 90 -2.63 -9.00 4.23
C ASP A 90 -3.81 -8.88 3.24
N VAL A 91 -3.94 -7.73 2.56
CA VAL A 91 -4.97 -7.52 1.52
C VAL A 91 -4.74 -8.45 0.31
N LEU A 92 -3.48 -8.72 -0.03
CA LEU A 92 -3.10 -9.54 -1.18
C LEU A 92 -3.04 -11.05 -0.85
N LEU A 93 -3.33 -11.45 0.39
CA LEU A 93 -3.11 -12.83 0.85
C LEU A 93 -3.93 -13.86 0.05
N ASP A 94 -5.17 -13.51 -0.32
CA ASP A 94 -6.10 -14.38 -1.05
C ASP A 94 -5.98 -14.24 -2.57
N VAL A 95 -5.01 -13.46 -3.06
CA VAL A 95 -4.74 -13.32 -4.50
C VAL A 95 -4.00 -14.56 -5.00
N GLY A 96 -4.63 -15.28 -5.94
CA GLY A 96 -4.10 -16.49 -6.59
C GLY A 96 -3.57 -16.24 -8.00
#